data_AF-A0A939SM01-F1
#
_entry.id   AF-A0A939SM01-F1
#
_cell.length_a   1.000
_cell.length_b   1.000
_cell.length_c   1.000
_cell.angle_alpha   90.00
_cell.angle_beta   90.00
_cell.angle_gamma   90.00
#
_symmetry.space_group_name_H-M   'P 1'
#
loop_
_entity.id
_entity.type
_entity.pdbx_description
1 polymer ?
#
loop_
_entity_poly.entity_id
_entity_poly.type
_entity_poly.pdbx_seq_one_letter_code
_entity_poly.pdbx_strand_id
1 'polypeptide(L)'
;MEKETDLPDWFLVNNPRVRAIPVAKPDSQVRRVLTPMLLASLSDVNSIEQADKDSLFNDFIDETEGLLLLDLTAIVQLARIENVPVTRISDAVRRYKVGITEDPLKKIDKQKIHNAPEIISRRVKGQQHAVTHLLDIIKRAMTGVGGHKGGRPRGVFVFSGQRVSGNGTGENGHSIAIW
;
A
#
# COMPACT_ATOMS: atom_id res chain seq x y z
N MET A 1 -3.77 6.72 -15.98
CA MET A 1 -3.23 7.97 -16.56
C MET A 1 -2.95 7.69 -18.01
N GLU A 2 -3.87 8.11 -18.88
CA GLU A 2 -3.52 8.44 -20.27
C GLU A 2 -3.24 9.94 -20.26
N LYS A 3 -2.10 10.37 -20.81
CA LYS A 3 -1.84 11.81 -20.99
C LYS A 3 -2.51 12.24 -22.28
N GLU A 4 -2.98 13.48 -22.37
CA GLU A 4 -3.47 14.05 -23.64
C GLU A 4 -2.45 13.87 -24.77
N THR A 5 -1.15 13.85 -24.44
CA THR A 5 -0.04 13.58 -25.37
C THR A 5 0.05 12.14 -25.89
N ASP A 6 -0.70 11.19 -25.34
CA ASP A 6 -0.77 9.81 -25.87
C ASP A 6 -1.74 9.70 -27.06
N LEU A 7 -2.56 10.73 -27.31
CA LEU A 7 -3.42 10.80 -28.48
C LEU A 7 -2.71 11.50 -29.64
N PRO A 8 -2.89 11.04 -30.90
CA PRO A 8 -2.31 11.70 -32.05
C PRO A 8 -2.74 13.17 -32.17
N ASP A 9 -1.81 14.06 -32.52
CA ASP A 9 -2.07 15.51 -32.62
C ASP A 9 -3.25 15.86 -33.55
N TRP A 10 -3.47 15.10 -34.62
CA TRP A 10 -4.58 15.30 -35.55
C TRP A 10 -5.96 15.13 -34.92
N PHE A 11 -6.06 14.42 -33.78
CA PHE A 11 -7.31 14.18 -33.08
C PHE A 11 -7.67 15.33 -32.12
N LEU A 12 -6.67 15.98 -31.53
CA LEU A 12 -6.82 17.02 -30.51
C LEU A 12 -6.70 18.45 -31.05
N VAL A 13 -5.83 18.70 -32.03
CA VAL A 13 -5.55 20.05 -32.55
C VAL A 13 -6.66 20.49 -33.51
N ASN A 14 -7.31 21.63 -33.22
CA ASN A 14 -8.35 22.24 -34.06
C ASN A 14 -9.56 21.36 -34.38
N ASN A 15 -9.88 20.38 -33.53
CA ASN A 15 -11.06 19.53 -33.72
C ASN A 15 -12.29 20.10 -32.98
N PRO A 16 -13.23 20.77 -33.67
CA PRO A 16 -14.41 21.35 -33.01
C PRO A 16 -15.36 20.30 -32.43
N ARG A 17 -15.16 19.01 -32.75
CA ARG A 17 -15.96 17.89 -32.24
C ARG A 17 -15.40 17.30 -30.94
N VAL A 18 -14.22 17.73 -30.49
CA VAL A 18 -13.56 17.20 -29.29
C VAL A 18 -13.23 18.34 -28.33
N ARG A 19 -13.62 18.19 -27.07
CA ARG A 19 -13.29 19.13 -25.99
C ARG A 19 -12.83 18.33 -24.78
N ALA A 20 -11.63 18.61 -24.29
CA ALA A 20 -11.15 18.09 -23.03
C ALA A 20 -11.85 18.80 -21.86
N ILE A 21 -12.42 18.02 -20.94
CA ILE A 21 -13.00 18.53 -19.69
C ILE A 21 -12.17 17.94 -18.55
N PRO A 22 -11.26 18.73 -17.93
CA PRO A 22 -10.47 18.23 -16.82
C PRO A 22 -11.38 17.98 -15.62
N VAL A 23 -11.44 16.73 -15.17
CA VAL A 23 -12.16 16.37 -13.95
C VAL A 23 -11.19 16.47 -12.77
N ALA A 24 -11.47 17.37 -11.85
CA ALA A 24 -10.68 17.53 -10.64
C ALA A 24 -10.84 16.31 -9.71
N LYS A 25 -9.78 16.01 -8.96
CA LYS A 25 -9.85 15.04 -7.87
C LYS A 25 -10.81 15.57 -6.79
N PRO A 26 -11.69 14.71 -6.22
CA PRO A 26 -12.52 15.13 -5.11
C PRO A 26 -11.64 15.53 -3.91
N ASP A 27 -12.03 16.60 -3.23
CA ASP A 27 -11.39 16.99 -1.97
C ASP A 27 -11.85 16.07 -0.81
N SER A 28 -11.33 16.31 0.40
CA SER A 28 -11.68 15.52 1.58
C SER A 28 -13.14 15.68 2.00
N GLN A 29 -13.77 16.84 1.74
CA GLN A 29 -15.16 17.11 2.11
C GLN A 29 -16.11 16.34 1.19
N VAL A 30 -15.87 16.39 -0.13
CA VAL A 30 -16.62 15.62 -1.13
C VAL A 30 -16.48 14.13 -0.85
N ARG A 31 -15.26 13.64 -0.55
CA ARG A 31 -15.05 12.23 -0.16
C ARG A 31 -15.87 11.87 1.09
N ARG A 32 -15.89 12.73 2.10
CA ARG A 32 -16.67 12.51 3.34
C ARG A 32 -18.16 12.39 3.08
N VAL A 33 -18.72 13.23 2.21
CA VAL A 33 -20.14 13.18 1.84
C VAL A 33 -20.50 11.91 1.06
N LEU A 34 -19.60 11.46 0.16
CA LEU A 34 -19.87 10.32 -0.72
C LEU A 34 -19.58 8.96 -0.08
N THR A 35 -18.67 8.89 0.89
CA THR A 35 -18.23 7.62 1.51
C THR A 35 -19.39 6.78 2.07
N PRO A 36 -20.37 7.33 2.81
CA PRO A 36 -21.50 6.54 3.29
C PRO A 36 -22.32 5.92 2.15
N MET A 37 -22.56 6.69 1.08
CA MET A 37 -23.32 6.21 -0.09
C MET A 37 -22.57 5.10 -0.84
N LEU A 38 -21.25 5.26 -1.00
CA LEU A 38 -20.39 4.29 -1.66
C LEU A 38 -20.34 2.98 -0.88
N LEU A 39 -20.06 3.05 0.42
CA LEU A 39 -19.90 1.86 1.27
C LEU A 39 -21.23 1.20 1.61
N ALA A 40 -22.37 1.92 1.60
CA ALA A 40 -23.70 1.31 1.80
C ALA A 40 -24.05 0.20 0.78
N SER A 41 -23.35 0.14 -0.36
CA SER A 41 -23.48 -0.94 -1.34
C SER A 41 -22.86 -2.28 -0.88
N LEU A 42 -22.09 -2.28 0.21
CA LEU A 42 -21.55 -3.45 0.90
C LEU A 42 -22.56 -3.90 1.96
N SER A 43 -23.00 -5.15 1.87
CA SER A 43 -24.13 -5.71 2.63
C SER A 43 -23.91 -5.76 4.15
N ASP A 44 -22.67 -5.70 4.61
CA ASP A 44 -22.27 -5.83 6.02
C ASP A 44 -22.12 -4.47 6.73
N VAL A 45 -22.20 -3.34 6.03
CA VAL A 45 -22.11 -1.99 6.64
C VAL A 45 -23.22 -1.73 7.64
N ASN A 46 -24.41 -2.26 7.41
CA ASN A 46 -25.55 -2.03 8.31
C ASN A 46 -25.43 -2.78 9.64
N SER A 47 -24.61 -3.83 9.71
CA SER A 47 -24.44 -4.69 10.87
C SER A 47 -23.40 -4.19 11.88
N ILE A 48 -22.65 -3.14 11.55
CA ILE A 48 -21.57 -2.59 12.39
C ILE A 48 -22.14 -1.51 13.34
N GLU A 49 -21.52 -1.32 14.51
CA GLU A 49 -21.86 -0.23 15.43
C GLU A 49 -21.49 1.15 14.86
N GLN A 50 -22.23 2.19 15.23
CA GLN A 50 -22.05 3.52 14.63
C GLN A 50 -20.63 4.11 14.85
N ALA A 51 -20.04 3.89 16.03
CA ALA A 51 -18.70 4.38 16.34
C ALA A 51 -17.62 3.73 15.45
N ASP A 52 -17.74 2.43 15.19
CA ASP A 52 -16.83 1.69 14.31
C ASP A 52 -17.01 2.08 12.84
N LYS A 53 -18.23 2.42 12.41
CA LYS A 53 -18.49 2.94 11.05
C LYS A 53 -17.77 4.27 10.81
N ASP A 54 -17.84 5.19 11.77
CA ASP A 54 -17.20 6.50 11.62
C ASP A 54 -15.67 6.39 11.51
N SER A 55 -15.05 5.51 12.32
CA SER A 55 -13.62 5.22 12.19
C SER A 55 -13.29 4.64 10.81
N LEU A 56 -14.05 3.65 10.38
CA LEU A 56 -13.85 2.97 9.09
C LEU A 56 -14.01 3.93 7.90
N PHE A 57 -15.00 4.83 7.95
CA PHE A 57 -15.21 5.83 6.92
C PHE A 57 -14.05 6.83 6.87
N ASN A 58 -13.55 7.28 8.02
CA ASN A 58 -12.38 8.15 8.07
C ASN A 58 -11.15 7.45 7.48
N ASP A 59 -10.90 6.18 7.82
CA ASP A 59 -9.79 5.41 7.27
C ASP A 59 -9.89 5.25 5.74
N PHE A 60 -11.10 4.99 5.23
CA PHE A 60 -11.33 4.93 3.78
C PHE A 60 -11.07 6.28 3.07
N ILE A 61 -11.51 7.40 3.67
CA ILE A 61 -11.26 8.75 3.13
C ILE A 61 -9.76 9.05 3.09
N ASP A 62 -9.04 8.71 4.16
CA ASP A 62 -7.60 8.92 4.28
C ASP A 62 -6.82 8.06 3.26
N GLU A 63 -7.16 6.78 3.12
CA GLU A 63 -6.44 5.86 2.23
C GLU A 63 -6.69 6.13 0.73
N THR A 64 -7.84 6.74 0.40
CA THR A 64 -8.25 7.12 -0.96
C THR A 64 -7.87 8.56 -1.34
N GLU A 65 -7.05 9.22 -0.52
CA GLU A 65 -6.52 10.54 -0.85
C GLU A 65 -5.76 10.53 -2.19
N GLY A 66 -6.06 11.51 -3.04
CA GLY A 66 -5.42 11.68 -4.34
C GLY A 66 -5.99 10.81 -5.47
N LEU A 67 -7.02 10.00 -5.20
CA LEU A 67 -7.77 9.23 -6.18
C LEU A 67 -8.98 10.01 -6.71
N LEU A 68 -9.44 9.64 -7.92
CA LEU A 68 -10.66 10.15 -8.54
C LEU A 68 -11.90 9.47 -7.95
N LEU A 69 -13.07 10.10 -8.10
CA LEU A 69 -14.33 9.47 -7.68
C LEU A 69 -14.57 8.12 -8.38
N LEU A 70 -14.18 8.02 -9.65
CA LEU A 70 -14.26 6.76 -10.41
C LEU A 70 -13.43 5.66 -9.76
N ASP A 71 -12.25 5.99 -9.24
CA ASP A 71 -11.38 5.04 -8.56
C ASP A 71 -12.04 4.55 -7.26
N LEU A 72 -12.69 5.43 -6.50
CA LEU A 72 -13.44 5.05 -5.29
C LEU A 72 -14.58 4.08 -5.65
N THR A 73 -15.33 4.34 -6.73
CA THR A 73 -16.38 3.42 -7.18
C THR A 73 -15.82 2.07 -7.61
N ALA A 74 -14.66 2.07 -8.28
CA ALA A 74 -13.99 0.84 -8.70
C ALA A 74 -13.48 0.02 -7.51
N ILE A 75 -12.95 0.67 -6.46
CA ILE A 75 -12.53 0.01 -5.21
C ILE A 75 -13.71 -0.69 -4.54
N VAL A 76 -14.85 0.00 -4.44
CA VAL A 76 -16.07 -0.56 -3.83
C VAL A 76 -16.60 -1.72 -4.67
N GLN A 77 -16.60 -1.58 -6.00
CA GLN A 77 -16.99 -2.65 -6.90
C GLN A 77 -16.07 -3.87 -6.78
N LEU A 78 -14.75 -3.65 -6.68
CA LEU A 78 -13.77 -4.70 -6.42
C LEU A 78 -14.07 -5.41 -5.10
N ALA A 79 -14.30 -4.66 -4.03
CA ALA A 79 -14.65 -5.21 -2.72
C ALA A 79 -15.92 -6.08 -2.77
N ARG A 80 -16.94 -5.64 -3.52
CA ARG A 80 -18.17 -6.41 -3.73
C ARG A 80 -17.93 -7.71 -4.48
N ILE A 81 -17.19 -7.68 -5.59
CA ILE A 81 -16.90 -8.85 -6.42
C ILE A 81 -16.08 -9.88 -5.62
N GLU A 82 -15.12 -9.40 -4.83
CA GLU A 82 -14.24 -10.25 -4.04
C GLU A 82 -14.81 -10.63 -2.66
N ASN A 83 -16.05 -10.23 -2.36
CA ASN A 83 -16.70 -10.41 -1.05
C ASN A 83 -15.82 -9.94 0.13
N VAL A 84 -15.12 -8.82 -0.05
CA VAL A 84 -14.32 -8.20 1.02
C VAL A 84 -15.29 -7.57 2.02
N PRO A 85 -15.24 -7.97 3.30
CA PRO A 85 -16.06 -7.32 4.32
C PRO A 85 -15.64 -5.86 4.46
N VAL A 86 -16.57 -4.98 4.77
CA VAL A 86 -16.30 -3.54 4.89
C VAL A 86 -15.24 -3.24 5.94
N THR A 87 -15.14 -4.05 7.00
CA THR A 87 -14.07 -3.98 8.02
C THR A 87 -12.67 -4.17 7.45
N ARG A 88 -12.56 -4.72 6.24
CA ARG A 88 -11.31 -4.94 5.50
C ARG A 88 -11.27 -4.14 4.19
N ILE A 89 -12.07 -3.08 4.06
CA ILE A 89 -12.10 -2.25 2.84
C ILE A 89 -10.70 -1.68 2.48
N SER A 90 -9.85 -1.43 3.48
CA SER A 90 -8.45 -1.04 3.28
C SER A 90 -7.62 -2.05 2.49
N ASP A 91 -7.93 -3.35 2.60
CA ASP A 91 -7.27 -4.37 1.77
C ASP A 91 -7.65 -4.14 0.29
N ALA A 92 -8.92 -3.81 -0.03
CA ALA A 92 -9.35 -3.50 -1.40
C ALA A 92 -8.74 -2.20 -1.94
N VAL A 93 -8.61 -1.16 -1.11
CA VAL A 93 -7.92 0.09 -1.49
C VAL A 93 -6.46 -0.20 -1.87
N ARG A 94 -5.76 -1.02 -1.07
CA ARG A 94 -4.36 -1.40 -1.35
C ARG A 94 -4.23 -2.23 -2.61
N ARG A 95 -5.13 -3.20 -2.83
CA ARG A 95 -5.19 -4.00 -4.07
C ARG A 95 -5.34 -3.11 -5.29
N TYR A 96 -6.24 -2.14 -5.23
CA TYR A 96 -6.46 -1.21 -6.32
C TYR A 96 -5.22 -0.35 -6.60
N LYS A 97 -4.55 0.16 -5.57
CA LYS A 97 -3.37 1.04 -5.71
C LYS A 97 -2.11 0.31 -6.17
N VAL A 98 -1.90 -0.94 -5.74
CA VAL A 98 -0.63 -1.67 -5.92
C VAL A 98 -0.76 -2.85 -6.88
N GLY A 99 -1.98 -3.31 -7.19
CA GLY A 99 -2.24 -4.47 -8.05
C GLY A 99 -1.95 -5.83 -7.39
N ILE A 100 -1.65 -5.86 -6.09
CA ILE A 100 -1.30 -7.09 -5.36
C ILE A 100 -2.48 -7.52 -4.48
N THR A 101 -3.04 -8.70 -4.78
CA THR A 101 -4.25 -9.27 -4.16
C THR A 101 -4.11 -9.53 -2.65
N GLU A 102 -2.91 -9.82 -2.13
CA GLU A 102 -2.75 -10.19 -0.72
C GLU A 102 -1.48 -9.60 -0.09
N ASP A 103 -1.59 -9.15 1.16
CA ASP A 103 -0.46 -8.66 1.96
C ASP A 103 0.48 -9.83 2.30
N PRO A 104 1.70 -9.88 1.73
CA PRO A 104 2.62 -11.00 1.93
C PRO A 104 3.07 -11.13 3.39
N LEU A 105 3.05 -10.04 4.17
CA LEU A 105 3.41 -10.06 5.59
C LEU A 105 2.35 -10.77 6.43
N LYS A 106 1.07 -10.74 6.03
CA LYS A 106 0.00 -11.50 6.70
C LYS A 106 0.14 -13.01 6.51
N LYS A 107 0.89 -13.48 5.49
CA LYS A 107 1.10 -14.91 5.21
C LYS A 107 2.24 -15.53 6.01
N ILE A 108 3.07 -14.72 6.68
CA ILE A 108 4.22 -15.28 7.40
C ILE A 108 3.75 -15.90 8.71
N ASP A 109 4.00 -17.20 8.87
CA ASP A 109 3.72 -17.93 10.08
C ASP A 109 4.47 -17.32 11.29
N LYS A 110 3.73 -17.08 12.38
CA LYS A 110 4.26 -16.57 13.65
C LYS A 110 5.36 -17.48 14.20
N GLN A 111 5.24 -18.80 14.03
CA GLN A 111 6.28 -19.76 14.44
C GLN A 111 7.57 -19.57 13.66
N LYS A 112 7.46 -19.26 12.36
CA LYS A 112 8.61 -18.97 11.51
C LYS A 112 9.33 -17.68 11.90
N ILE A 113 8.58 -16.67 12.36
CA ILE A 113 9.17 -15.44 12.91
C ILE A 113 9.80 -15.68 14.29
N HIS A 114 9.19 -16.50 15.13
CA HIS A 114 9.75 -16.87 16.43
C HIS A 114 11.12 -17.53 16.28
N ASN A 115 11.24 -18.49 15.35
CA ASN A 115 12.48 -19.24 15.10
C ASN A 115 13.45 -18.54 14.13
N ALA A 116 13.11 -17.32 13.68
CA ALA A 116 13.91 -16.57 12.72
C ALA A 116 15.34 -16.24 13.21
N PRO A 117 15.62 -15.95 14.50
CA PRO A 117 16.99 -15.75 14.97
C PRO A 117 17.90 -16.96 14.72
N GLU A 118 17.45 -18.18 15.00
CA GLU A 118 18.25 -19.38 14.77
C GLU A 118 18.42 -19.67 13.27
N ILE A 119 17.37 -19.44 12.48
CA ILE A 119 17.42 -19.67 11.03
C ILE A 119 18.41 -18.71 10.35
N ILE A 120 18.39 -17.42 10.73
CA ILE A 120 19.23 -16.38 10.11
C ILE A 120 20.69 -16.49 10.58
N SER A 121 20.93 -16.76 11.88
CA SER A 121 22.29 -16.90 12.43
C SER A 121 23.08 -18.12 11.88
N ARG A 122 22.37 -19.10 11.30
CA ARG A 122 23.03 -20.18 10.53
C ARG A 122 23.68 -19.65 9.24
N ARG A 123 23.04 -18.69 8.58
CA ARG A 123 23.45 -18.16 7.26
C ARG A 123 24.28 -16.88 7.34
N VAL A 124 24.11 -16.12 8.42
CA VAL A 124 24.76 -14.83 8.62
C VAL A 124 25.70 -14.94 9.82
N LYS A 125 27.00 -14.74 9.60
CA LYS A 125 28.04 -14.80 10.64
C LYS A 125 28.52 -13.38 10.97
N GLY A 126 28.69 -13.09 12.26
CA GLY A 126 29.27 -11.82 12.73
C GLY A 126 28.35 -10.58 12.68
N GLN A 127 27.12 -10.68 12.16
CA GLN A 127 26.18 -9.55 12.02
C GLN A 127 25.00 -9.65 12.99
N GLN A 128 25.22 -10.15 14.22
CA GLN A 128 24.14 -10.45 15.17
C GLN A 128 23.25 -9.22 15.45
N HIS A 129 23.85 -8.03 15.58
CA HIS A 129 23.14 -6.79 15.82
C HIS A 129 22.18 -6.41 14.67
N ALA A 130 22.63 -6.55 13.42
CA ALA A 130 21.80 -6.30 12.23
C ALA A 130 20.63 -7.28 12.14
N VAL A 131 20.85 -8.56 12.50
CA VAL A 131 19.80 -9.59 12.54
C VAL A 131 18.72 -9.23 13.56
N THR A 132 19.10 -8.81 14.77
CA THR A 132 18.13 -8.41 15.81
C THR A 132 17.29 -7.21 15.36
N HIS A 133 17.92 -6.16 14.84
CA HIS A 133 17.21 -4.98 14.33
C HIS A 133 16.24 -5.33 13.20
N LEU A 134 16.64 -6.23 12.30
CA LEU A 134 15.78 -6.71 11.23
C LEU A 134 14.55 -7.44 11.74
N LEU A 135 14.73 -8.32 12.72
CA LEU A 135 13.62 -9.06 13.31
C LEU A 135 12.66 -8.16 14.07
N ASP A 136 13.14 -7.10 14.74
CA ASP A 136 12.28 -6.17 15.46
C ASP A 136 11.41 -5.34 14.52
N ILE A 137 11.96 -4.87 13.40
CA ILE A 137 11.19 -4.16 12.38
C ILE A 137 10.15 -5.10 11.75
N ILE A 138 10.49 -6.35 11.42
CA ILE A 138 9.53 -7.32 10.88
C ILE A 138 8.41 -7.62 11.88
N LYS A 139 8.74 -7.86 13.16
CA LYS A 139 7.74 -8.09 14.21
C LYS A 139 6.80 -6.91 14.32
N ARG A 140 7.33 -5.68 14.33
CA ARG A 140 6.54 -4.44 14.42
C ARG A 140 5.65 -4.24 13.18
N ALA A 141 6.16 -4.54 11.99
CA ALA A 141 5.42 -4.51 10.73
C ALA A 141 4.27 -5.51 10.68
N MET A 142 4.42 -6.68 11.32
CA MET A 142 3.37 -7.70 11.39
C MET A 142 2.32 -7.42 12.46
N THR A 143 2.72 -6.89 13.62
CA THR A 143 1.78 -6.62 14.73
C THR A 143 1.04 -5.30 14.58
N GLY A 144 1.46 -4.42 13.67
CA GLY A 144 0.82 -3.12 13.45
C GLY A 144 1.05 -2.12 14.59
N VAL A 145 1.88 -2.47 15.58
CA VAL A 145 2.20 -1.61 16.73
C VAL A 145 3.08 -0.47 16.24
N GLY A 146 2.50 0.73 16.09
CA GLY A 146 3.23 1.92 15.64
C GLY A 146 2.47 2.88 14.74
N GLY A 147 1.18 2.65 14.47
CA GLY A 147 0.33 3.58 13.72
C GLY A 147 0.67 3.61 12.23
N HIS A 148 -0.05 2.82 11.44
CA HIS A 148 0.05 2.86 9.98
C HIS A 148 -1.08 3.72 9.42
N LYS A 149 -0.73 4.88 8.84
CA LYS A 149 -1.63 5.69 8.02
C LYS A 149 -0.98 5.98 6.66
N GLY A 150 -1.72 5.72 5.59
CA GLY A 150 -1.45 6.24 4.25
C GLY A 150 -0.17 5.78 3.56
N GLY A 151 -0.16 4.55 3.02
CA GLY A 151 0.81 4.11 1.98
C GLY A 151 2.30 4.09 2.36
N ARG A 152 2.68 4.50 3.57
CA ARG A 152 4.08 4.49 4.04
C ARG A 152 4.57 3.05 4.23
N PRO A 153 5.85 2.77 3.89
CA PRO A 153 6.44 1.45 4.09
C PRO A 153 6.53 1.10 5.59
N ARG A 154 6.28 -0.17 5.92
CA ARG A 154 6.25 -0.71 7.31
C ARG A 154 7.61 -0.75 8.01
N GLY A 155 8.68 -0.49 7.26
CA GLY A 155 10.06 -0.47 7.69
C GLY A 155 10.94 -0.41 6.45
N VAL A 156 12.08 0.28 6.55
CA VAL A 156 13.07 0.38 5.47
C VAL A 156 14.36 -0.25 5.96
N PHE A 157 14.93 -1.14 5.15
CA PHE A 157 16.25 -1.70 5.37
C PHE A 157 17.20 -1.17 4.31
N VAL A 158 18.32 -0.63 4.76
CA VAL A 158 19.45 -0.30 3.89
C VAL A 158 20.60 -1.19 4.31
N PHE A 159 21.01 -2.08 3.41
CA PHE A 159 22.18 -2.93 3.62
C PHE A 159 23.39 -2.26 2.99
N SER A 160 24.33 -1.83 3.82
CA SER A 160 25.66 -1.43 3.38
C SER A 160 26.65 -2.52 3.75
N GLY A 161 27.36 -3.04 2.75
CA GLY A 161 28.40 -4.05 2.93
C GLY A 161 29.71 -3.55 2.34
N GLN A 162 30.79 -3.66 3.11
CA GLN A 162 32.14 -3.59 2.58
C GLN A 162 32.52 -4.98 2.06
N ARG A 163 32.82 -5.09 0.76
CA ARG A 163 33.39 -6.32 0.22
C ARG A 163 34.80 -6.46 0.78
N VAL A 164 35.03 -7.47 1.60
CA VAL A 164 36.39 -7.92 1.87
C VAL A 164 36.90 -8.56 0.58
N SER A 165 37.57 -7.76 -0.24
CA SER A 165 38.34 -8.26 -1.38
C SER A 165 39.52 -9.05 -0.82
N GLY A 166 39.60 -10.33 -1.14
CA GLY A 166 40.75 -11.19 -0.84
C GLY A 166 42.00 -10.85 -1.65
N ASN A 167 42.10 -9.66 -2.26
CA ASN A 167 43.32 -9.13 -2.84
C ASN A 167 43.33 -7.60 -2.75
N GLY A 168 44.50 -7.07 -2.38
CA GLY A 168 44.73 -5.74 -1.80
C GLY A 168 44.58 -4.55 -2.74
N THR A 169 43.47 -4.41 -3.47
CA THR A 169 43.14 -3.17 -4.17
C THR A 169 41.69 -2.84 -3.91
N GLY A 170 41.47 -1.78 -3.13
CA GLY A 170 40.16 -1.25 -2.84
C GLY A 170 39.58 -0.55 -4.05
N GLU A 171 38.30 -0.78 -4.31
CA GLU A 171 37.35 0.28 -4.65
C GLU A 171 35.90 -0.22 -4.72
N ASN A 172 35.00 0.71 -4.33
CA ASN A 172 33.60 0.89 -4.68
C ASN A 172 32.53 -0.03 -4.04
N GLY A 173 31.85 0.55 -3.05
CA GLY A 173 30.61 0.05 -2.48
C GLY A 173 29.45 0.10 -3.47
N HIS A 174 28.56 -0.89 -3.38
CA HIS A 174 27.30 -0.92 -4.10
C HIS A 174 26.15 -0.89 -3.10
N SER A 175 25.28 0.10 -3.23
CA SER A 175 24.05 0.23 -2.48
C SER A 175 22.93 -0.45 -3.28
N ILE A 176 22.37 -1.54 -2.75
CA ILE A 176 21.16 -2.14 -3.31
C ILE A 176 19.98 -1.54 -2.53
N ALA A 177 19.24 -0.65 -3.18
CA ALA A 177 17.92 -0.23 -2.73
C ALA A 177 16.88 -1.18 -3.34
N ILE A 178 16.15 -1.90 -2.50
CA ILE A 178 14.92 -2.59 -2.91
C ILE A 178 13.78 -1.67 -2.48
N TRP A 179 13.11 -1.07 -3.47
CA TRP A 179 11.92 -0.24 -3.32
C TRP A 179 10.68 -1.08 -3.02
#